data_AF-A0A2R8B552-F1
#
_entry.id   AF-A0A2R8B552-F1
#
_cell.length_a   1.000
_cell.length_b   1.000
_cell.length_c   1.000
_cell.angle_alpha   90.00
_cell.angle_beta   90.00
_cell.angle_gamma   90.00
#
_symmetry.space_group_name_H-M   'P 1'
#
loop_
_entity.id
_entity.type
_entity.pdbx_description
1 polymer ?
#
loop_
_entity_poly.entity_id
_entity_poly.type
_entity_poly.pdbx_seq_one_letter_code
_entity_poly.pdbx_strand_id
1 'polypeptide(L)'
;MPRENRVTPEGAIVAHPGRGLLTGNRGILYDTSGRRRWNHRIKAWIACRLDYPGRRQPLASGHRWTPLFFLDEAVALAAGHRPCAFCRRADYDRLRAAWAAAGLGDDPRAPEIDRCLHAARIVPRRGTKVTCRADIATLPDGAFVAMAGGSCLVLGDRLLPYAPDGYRPALPRPGGGIAEVMTPAPLVAVLAAGYRPMLHSSAAEAPASPGGGRATCSGVNEARMGRAMPDDSVLLPEYDRLLDADIRAFIREAESFYPPDCISQSRGEQRACYVRLCQAFDAPRPKGLAVTDRTFGGVPCRVYAPTDVLSGPVVVYFHGGGFVLGGLDSHDAICAELAAATGYRLVSVGYRLAPEHLHPAQYDDARAAAAAVAGEFAAPLLLAGDSAGATLAAALAHGLRGGAVAISGQVLIYPYLGGDLDRGSFLIHAYAPLLTRDDMVYYAQVRFGDGPIPRDATANPLHDSDFSGLPPSAVFVAGCDPLADDGRAYAARISAAGGRARVIEDSGLVHGYLRARHRSARARDAFRQIIATLSALGRGEAP
;
A
#
# COMPACT_ATOMS: atom_id res chain seq x y z
N MET A 1 22.24 -9.81 -31.49
CA MET A 1 21.92 -8.50 -30.90
C MET A 1 22.26 -8.52 -29.41
N PRO A 2 22.85 -7.44 -28.84
CA PRO A 2 23.10 -7.37 -27.41
C PRO A 2 21.79 -7.45 -26.62
N ARG A 3 21.79 -8.16 -25.49
CA ARG A 3 20.61 -8.28 -24.62
C ARG A 3 20.40 -6.98 -23.86
N GLU A 4 19.15 -6.63 -23.58
CA GLU A 4 18.77 -5.56 -22.63
C GLU A 4 19.12 -5.98 -21.19
N ASN A 5 20.37 -5.76 -20.80
CA ASN A 5 20.87 -6.15 -19.48
C ASN A 5 21.86 -5.16 -18.87
N ARG A 6 22.05 -3.99 -19.49
CA ARG A 6 22.91 -2.93 -18.95
C ARG A 6 22.07 -1.93 -18.18
N VAL A 7 22.41 -1.70 -16.91
CA VAL A 7 21.69 -0.76 -16.05
C VAL A 7 22.33 0.62 -16.17
N THR A 8 21.50 1.64 -16.36
CA THR A 8 21.92 3.05 -16.34
C THR A 8 21.78 3.65 -14.94
N PRO A 9 22.41 4.80 -14.64
CA PRO A 9 22.23 5.50 -13.37
C PRO A 9 20.75 5.75 -13.04
N GLU A 10 19.91 6.08 -14.02
CA GLU A 10 18.46 6.27 -13.91
C GLU A 10 17.71 4.98 -13.53
N GLY A 11 18.39 3.84 -13.52
CA GLY A 11 17.77 2.54 -13.31
C GLY A 11 17.02 2.02 -14.54
N ALA A 12 17.23 2.60 -15.73
CA ALA A 12 16.78 2.03 -16.99
C ALA A 12 17.65 0.82 -17.38
N ILE A 13 17.12 -0.04 -18.25
CA ILE A 13 17.81 -1.23 -18.74
C ILE A 13 17.92 -1.10 -20.26
N VAL A 14 19.15 -1.06 -20.76
CA VAL A 14 19.44 -0.84 -22.18
C VAL A 14 20.22 -2.01 -22.77
N ALA A 15 20.16 -2.16 -24.09
CA ALA A 15 20.94 -3.18 -24.80
C ALA A 15 22.40 -2.73 -24.97
N HIS A 16 23.33 -3.48 -24.38
CA HIS A 16 24.76 -3.20 -24.52
C HIS A 16 25.59 -4.49 -24.33
N PRO A 17 26.66 -4.72 -25.13
CA PRO A 17 27.44 -5.97 -25.04
C PRO A 17 28.37 -6.03 -23.82
N GLY A 18 28.74 -4.88 -23.24
CA GLY A 18 29.70 -4.79 -22.14
C GLY A 18 29.12 -5.18 -20.77
N ARG A 19 29.86 -5.98 -20.01
CA ARG A 19 29.49 -6.46 -18.66
C ARG A 19 29.88 -5.51 -17.52
N GLY A 20 30.71 -4.49 -17.80
CA GLY A 20 31.21 -3.55 -16.80
C GLY A 20 32.01 -4.26 -15.70
N LEU A 21 31.94 -3.75 -14.46
CA LEU A 21 32.67 -4.32 -13.32
C LEU A 21 31.80 -5.19 -12.39
N LEU A 22 30.47 -5.02 -12.43
CA LEU A 22 29.55 -5.66 -11.49
C LEU A 22 28.33 -6.24 -12.20
N THR A 23 27.76 -7.29 -11.61
CA THR A 23 26.44 -7.82 -11.98
C THR A 23 25.45 -7.63 -10.84
N GLY A 24 24.15 -7.66 -11.09
CA GLY A 24 23.16 -7.65 -10.03
C GLY A 24 21.82 -8.18 -10.46
N ASN A 25 20.91 -8.27 -9.50
CA ASN A 25 19.60 -8.85 -9.70
C ASN A 25 18.51 -7.78 -9.86
N ARG A 26 17.46 -8.15 -10.60
CA ARG A 26 16.21 -7.38 -10.74
C ARG A 26 15.04 -8.29 -11.10
N GLY A 27 14.81 -9.29 -10.27
CA GLY A 27 13.79 -10.31 -10.51
C GLY A 27 13.88 -10.93 -11.90
N ILE A 28 12.76 -11.45 -12.41
CA ILE A 28 12.67 -12.06 -13.74
C ILE A 28 12.14 -11.01 -14.73
N LEU A 29 13.01 -10.50 -15.59
CA LEU A 29 12.69 -9.44 -16.56
C LEU A 29 12.12 -9.96 -17.88
N TYR A 30 12.32 -11.24 -18.18
CA TYR A 30 11.83 -11.89 -19.39
C TYR A 30 11.23 -13.22 -19.00
N ASP A 31 10.05 -13.55 -19.54
CA ASP A 31 9.52 -14.91 -19.44
C ASP A 31 10.16 -15.87 -20.45
N THR A 32 9.73 -17.13 -20.41
CA THR A 32 10.26 -18.20 -21.26
C THR A 32 10.02 -17.98 -22.75
N SER A 33 9.14 -17.05 -23.14
CA SER A 33 8.92 -16.64 -24.53
C SER A 33 9.63 -15.33 -24.91
N GLY A 34 10.40 -14.74 -23.99
CA GLY A 34 11.18 -13.52 -24.23
C GLY A 34 10.39 -12.21 -24.06
N ARG A 35 9.17 -12.25 -23.53
CA ARG A 35 8.35 -11.06 -23.28
C ARG A 35 8.74 -10.40 -21.96
N ARG A 36 8.85 -9.06 -21.96
CA ARG A 36 9.29 -8.28 -20.79
C ARG A 36 8.28 -8.39 -19.63
N ARG A 37 8.75 -8.77 -18.44
CA ARG A 37 8.00 -8.80 -17.18
C ARG A 37 8.62 -7.81 -16.19
N TRP A 38 7.82 -6.96 -15.57
CA TRP A 38 8.27 -6.09 -14.49
C TRP A 38 8.02 -6.78 -13.15
N ASN A 39 8.86 -7.75 -12.82
CA ASN A 39 8.73 -8.49 -11.57
C ASN A 39 9.81 -8.02 -10.58
N HIS A 40 9.44 -7.17 -9.62
CA HIS A 40 10.31 -6.73 -8.52
C HIS A 40 10.20 -7.64 -7.28
N ARG A 41 9.84 -8.92 -7.45
CA ARG A 41 9.69 -9.95 -6.40
C ARG A 41 10.84 -10.04 -5.39
N ILE A 42 12.03 -9.56 -5.73
CA ILE A 42 13.20 -9.60 -4.84
C ILE A 42 13.52 -8.16 -4.39
N LYS A 43 13.31 -7.89 -3.10
CA LYS A 43 13.68 -6.61 -2.46
C LYS A 43 15.19 -6.47 -2.21
N ALA A 44 15.95 -7.56 -2.32
CA ALA A 44 17.40 -7.55 -2.20
C ALA A 44 18.04 -6.98 -3.47
N TRP A 45 18.32 -5.68 -3.50
CA TRP A 45 18.97 -5.00 -4.63
C TRP A 45 20.48 -5.10 -4.45
N ILE A 46 21.08 -6.16 -5.00
CA ILE A 46 22.48 -6.48 -4.76
C ILE A 46 23.34 -6.30 -6.00
N ALA A 47 24.52 -5.72 -5.81
CA ALA A 47 25.61 -5.70 -6.77
C ALA A 47 26.67 -6.73 -6.35
N CYS A 48 26.92 -7.70 -7.24
CA CYS A 48 27.81 -8.84 -7.11
C CYS A 48 29.04 -8.68 -8.02
N ARG A 49 30.10 -9.44 -7.70
CA ARG A 49 31.25 -9.60 -8.60
C ARG A 49 30.86 -10.38 -9.85
N LEU A 50 31.52 -10.10 -10.97
CA LEU A 50 31.37 -10.87 -12.21
C LEU A 50 31.98 -12.27 -12.12
N ASP A 51 33.01 -12.42 -11.30
CA ASP A 51 33.68 -13.69 -11.03
C ASP A 51 33.76 -13.94 -9.52
N TYR A 52 33.45 -15.17 -9.13
CA TYR A 52 33.55 -15.67 -7.77
C TYR A 52 33.87 -17.18 -7.82
N PRO A 53 34.97 -17.65 -7.21
CA PRO A 53 35.45 -19.02 -7.37
C PRO A 53 34.37 -20.08 -7.12
N GLY A 54 34.28 -21.06 -8.02
CA GLY A 54 33.38 -22.21 -7.89
C GLY A 54 31.90 -21.95 -8.20
N ARG A 55 31.49 -20.76 -8.68
CA ARG A 55 30.11 -20.48 -9.11
C ARG A 55 30.05 -19.82 -10.48
N ARG A 56 29.34 -20.45 -11.42
CA ARG A 56 28.97 -19.88 -12.72
C ARG A 56 27.44 -19.83 -12.81
N GLN A 57 26.88 -18.68 -13.14
CA GLN A 57 25.43 -18.52 -13.36
C GLN A 57 25.14 -18.41 -14.86
N PRO A 58 24.27 -19.29 -15.42
CA PRO A 58 23.86 -19.16 -16.82
C PRO A 58 23.09 -17.86 -17.06
N LEU A 59 23.40 -17.15 -18.15
CA LEU A 59 22.71 -15.93 -18.58
C LEU A 59 21.20 -16.13 -18.90
N ALA A 60 20.76 -17.38 -18.99
CA ALA A 60 19.39 -17.79 -19.29
C ALA A 60 18.92 -18.84 -18.28
N SER A 61 18.82 -18.48 -16.99
CA SER A 61 18.17 -19.32 -16.00
C SER A 61 16.70 -18.87 -15.86
N GLY A 62 15.85 -19.31 -16.78
CA GLY A 62 14.46 -18.88 -17.00
C GLY A 62 13.47 -18.93 -15.81
N HIS A 63 13.95 -19.11 -14.58
CA HIS A 63 13.12 -19.25 -13.38
C HIS A 63 13.65 -18.54 -12.12
N ARG A 64 14.81 -17.85 -12.12
CA ARG A 64 15.36 -17.24 -10.88
C ARG A 64 15.52 -15.71 -10.92
N TRP A 65 16.32 -15.16 -11.82
CA TRP A 65 16.46 -13.71 -12.04
C TRP A 65 17.24 -13.43 -13.34
N THR A 66 17.04 -12.25 -13.94
CA THR A 66 17.78 -11.82 -15.13
C THR A 66 19.11 -11.18 -14.72
N PRO A 67 20.27 -11.68 -15.21
CA PRO A 67 21.55 -11.06 -14.94
C PRO A 67 21.65 -9.67 -15.54
N LEU A 68 21.79 -8.68 -14.66
CA LEU A 68 22.06 -7.30 -15.04
C LEU A 68 23.53 -6.96 -14.85
N PHE A 69 24.00 -5.98 -15.59
CA PHE A 69 25.38 -5.51 -15.59
C PHE A 69 25.42 -4.01 -15.32
N PHE A 70 26.34 -3.59 -14.47
CA PHE A 70 26.62 -2.19 -14.15
C PHE A 70 28.00 -1.82 -14.67
N LEU A 71 28.16 -0.60 -15.18
CA LEU A 71 29.48 -0.08 -15.57
C LEU A 71 30.47 -0.25 -14.41
N ASP A 72 30.08 0.22 -13.24
CA ASP A 72 30.84 0.19 -12.01
C ASP A 72 29.90 0.26 -10.79
N GLU A 73 30.46 0.47 -9.61
CA GLU A 73 29.68 0.55 -8.37
C GLU A 73 28.90 1.85 -8.23
N ALA A 74 29.41 2.98 -8.71
CA ALA A 74 28.68 4.26 -8.62
C ALA A 74 27.37 4.20 -9.41
N VAL A 75 27.37 3.56 -10.59
CA VAL A 75 26.14 3.29 -11.34
C VAL A 75 25.20 2.34 -10.59
N ALA A 76 25.74 1.33 -9.92
CA ALA A 76 24.93 0.40 -9.12
C ALA A 76 24.27 1.10 -7.92
N LEU A 77 25.02 1.93 -7.19
CA LEU A 77 24.50 2.75 -6.09
C LEU A 77 23.44 3.74 -6.58
N ALA A 78 23.70 4.44 -7.69
CA ALA A 78 22.73 5.33 -8.29
C ALA A 78 21.44 4.58 -8.67
N ALA A 79 21.56 3.36 -9.20
CA ALA A 79 20.43 2.50 -9.47
C ALA A 79 19.79 1.87 -8.22
N GLY A 80 20.27 2.15 -7.01
CA GLY A 80 19.72 1.70 -5.73
C GLY A 80 20.20 0.34 -5.23
N HIS A 81 21.30 -0.19 -5.77
CA HIS A 81 21.86 -1.49 -5.39
C HIS A 81 23.02 -1.33 -4.41
N ARG A 82 23.03 -2.12 -3.33
CA ARG A 82 24.15 -2.20 -2.37
C ARG A 82 25.11 -3.35 -2.70
N PRO A 83 26.33 -3.37 -2.15
CA PRO A 83 27.21 -4.52 -2.25
C PRO A 83 26.57 -5.80 -1.71
N CYS A 84 26.80 -6.90 -2.41
CA CYS A 84 26.38 -8.21 -1.98
C CYS A 84 27.13 -8.65 -0.72
N ALA A 85 26.38 -8.92 0.35
CA ALA A 85 26.93 -9.39 1.62
C ALA A 85 27.66 -10.75 1.52
N PHE A 86 27.49 -11.48 0.41
CA PHE A 86 28.18 -12.75 0.18
C PHE A 86 29.50 -12.57 -0.57
N CYS A 87 29.46 -12.26 -1.88
CA CYS A 87 30.67 -12.21 -2.71
C CYS A 87 31.44 -10.87 -2.62
N ARG A 88 30.86 -9.85 -1.99
CA ARG A 88 31.46 -8.52 -1.77
C ARG A 88 31.44 -8.15 -0.29
N ARG A 89 31.68 -9.14 0.60
CA ARG A 89 31.57 -8.99 2.05
C ARG A 89 32.34 -7.78 2.60
N ALA A 90 33.60 -7.62 2.23
CA ALA A 90 34.40 -6.47 2.67
C ALA A 90 33.82 -5.12 2.23
N ASP A 91 33.23 -5.04 1.02
CA ASP A 91 32.59 -3.81 0.54
C ASP A 91 31.27 -3.56 1.27
N TYR A 92 30.51 -4.63 1.53
CA TYR A 92 29.28 -4.58 2.31
C TYR A 92 29.52 -4.10 3.75
N ASP A 93 30.57 -4.60 4.40
CA ASP A 93 30.91 -4.19 5.78
C ASP A 93 31.36 -2.73 5.83
N ARG A 94 32.13 -2.26 4.82
CA ARG A 94 32.46 -0.83 4.69
C ARG A 94 31.22 0.03 4.46
N LEU A 95 30.26 -0.45 3.65
CA LEU A 95 28.99 0.25 3.46
C LEU A 95 28.19 0.32 4.76
N ARG A 96 28.11 -0.77 5.55
CA ARG A 96 27.44 -0.75 6.87
C ARG A 96 28.09 0.24 7.84
N ALA A 97 29.41 0.27 7.90
CA ALA A 97 30.13 1.21 8.76
C ALA A 97 29.84 2.67 8.35
N ALA A 98 29.87 2.98 7.06
CA ALA A 98 29.52 4.30 6.55
C ALA A 98 28.01 4.64 6.73
N TRP A 99 27.14 3.63 6.66
CA TRP A 99 25.70 3.77 6.93
C TRP A 99 25.43 4.16 8.39
N ALA A 100 26.13 3.52 9.33
CA ALA A 100 26.08 3.89 10.74
C ALA A 100 26.68 5.28 10.98
N ALA A 101 27.84 5.59 10.39
CA ALA A 101 28.45 6.91 10.48
C ALA A 101 27.57 8.03 9.87
N ALA A 102 26.71 7.71 8.92
CA ALA A 102 25.72 8.61 8.34
C ALA A 102 24.47 8.82 9.22
N GLY A 103 24.37 8.16 10.39
CA GLY A 103 23.23 8.26 11.29
C GLY A 103 21.98 7.52 10.81
N LEU A 104 22.13 6.58 9.87
CA LEU A 104 21.02 5.85 9.25
C LEU A 104 20.71 4.49 9.96
N GLY A 105 21.25 4.31 11.17
CA GLY A 105 21.13 3.12 12.02
C GLY A 105 22.49 2.50 12.38
N ASP A 106 22.67 2.09 13.63
CA ASP A 106 23.99 1.76 14.21
C ASP A 106 24.61 0.43 13.71
N ASP A 107 23.80 -0.56 13.35
CA ASP A 107 24.29 -1.84 12.78
C ASP A 107 23.26 -2.49 11.83
N PRO A 108 22.93 -1.86 10.70
CA PRO A 108 21.78 -2.26 9.89
C PRO A 108 22.04 -3.60 9.21
N ARG A 109 21.10 -4.54 9.33
CA ARG A 109 21.11 -5.80 8.59
C ARG A 109 20.75 -5.57 7.14
N ALA A 110 21.19 -6.49 6.26
CA ALA A 110 20.93 -6.42 4.82
C ALA A 110 19.46 -6.13 4.44
N PRO A 111 18.44 -6.77 5.06
CA PRO A 111 17.04 -6.46 4.75
C PRO A 111 16.58 -5.06 5.14
N GLU A 112 17.20 -4.45 6.16
CA GLU A 112 16.88 -3.09 6.63
C GLU A 112 17.42 -2.06 5.63
N ILE A 113 18.67 -2.25 5.19
CA ILE A 113 19.27 -1.48 4.09
C ILE A 113 18.43 -1.61 2.82
N ASP A 114 18.06 -2.85 2.44
CA ASP A 114 17.26 -3.12 1.24
C ASP A 114 15.91 -2.42 1.27
N ARG A 115 15.25 -2.37 2.44
CA ARG A 115 13.96 -1.70 2.62
C ARG A 115 14.11 -0.19 2.48
N CYS A 116 15.13 0.40 3.10
CA CYS A 116 15.43 1.82 2.99
C CYS A 116 15.74 2.22 1.53
N LEU A 117 16.60 1.46 0.85
CA LEU A 117 16.93 1.70 -0.55
C LEU A 117 15.74 1.49 -1.48
N HIS A 118 14.87 0.52 -1.20
CA HIS A 118 13.67 0.31 -1.99
C HIS A 118 12.73 1.52 -1.96
N ALA A 119 12.50 2.09 -0.77
CA ALA A 119 11.69 3.30 -0.60
C ALA A 119 12.32 4.53 -1.26
N ALA A 120 13.65 4.68 -1.18
CA ALA A 120 14.37 5.85 -1.67
C ALA A 120 14.65 5.86 -3.18
N ARG A 121 14.14 4.89 -3.96
CA ARG A 121 14.60 4.64 -5.34
C ARG A 121 13.54 4.79 -6.42
N ILE A 122 12.31 4.32 -6.19
CA ILE A 122 11.27 4.30 -7.24
C ILE A 122 9.99 4.86 -6.64
N VAL A 123 9.42 5.85 -7.31
CA VAL A 123 8.07 6.33 -6.98
C VAL A 123 7.10 5.22 -7.38
N PRO A 124 6.37 4.62 -6.42
CA PRO A 124 5.40 3.57 -6.74
C PRO A 124 4.41 4.05 -7.81
N ARG A 125 4.02 3.15 -8.72
CA ARG A 125 3.07 3.35 -9.85
C ARG A 125 3.54 4.16 -11.06
N ARG A 126 4.52 5.07 -10.97
CA ARG A 126 5.09 5.74 -12.16
C ARG A 126 6.28 5.01 -12.76
N GLY A 127 6.97 4.18 -11.97
CA GLY A 127 8.25 3.57 -12.37
C GLY A 127 9.37 4.61 -12.55
N THR A 128 9.10 5.87 -12.20
CA THR A 128 10.06 6.97 -12.25
C THR A 128 10.94 6.91 -11.03
N LYS A 129 12.22 7.19 -11.25
CA LYS A 129 13.21 7.23 -10.21
C LYS A 129 12.91 8.34 -9.20
N VAL A 130 13.09 8.05 -7.91
CA VAL A 130 13.09 9.08 -6.86
C VAL A 130 14.40 9.85 -6.97
N THR A 131 14.30 11.17 -7.13
CA THR A 131 15.43 12.08 -7.14
C THR A 131 15.26 13.09 -6.02
N CYS A 132 16.36 13.60 -5.48
CA CYS A 132 16.35 14.72 -4.53
C CYS A 132 17.05 15.93 -5.13
N ARG A 133 16.85 17.11 -4.55
CA ARG A 133 17.52 18.34 -4.98
C ARG A 133 18.57 18.71 -3.94
N ALA A 134 19.79 18.96 -4.40
CA ALA A 134 20.89 19.38 -3.55
C ALA A 134 21.77 20.39 -4.27
N ASP A 135 22.53 21.18 -3.52
CA ASP A 135 23.55 22.04 -4.10
C ASP A 135 24.66 21.15 -4.69
N ILE A 136 24.87 21.28 -6.00
CA ILE A 136 25.84 20.52 -6.75
C ILE A 136 27.25 20.69 -6.21
N ALA A 137 27.58 21.79 -5.53
CA ALA A 137 28.90 22.00 -4.92
C ALA A 137 29.15 21.14 -3.67
N THR A 138 28.08 20.69 -3.00
CA THR A 138 28.15 19.98 -1.71
C THR A 138 28.11 18.46 -1.84
N LEU A 139 27.76 17.94 -3.02
CA LEU A 139 27.61 16.51 -3.26
C LEU A 139 28.93 15.72 -3.09
N PRO A 140 28.88 14.52 -2.48
CA PRO A 140 30.05 13.68 -2.33
C PRO A 140 30.42 12.98 -3.63
N ASP A 141 31.70 12.59 -3.73
CA ASP A 141 32.20 11.75 -4.82
C ASP A 141 31.42 10.43 -4.90
N GLY A 142 31.10 9.99 -6.12
CA GLY A 142 30.29 8.80 -6.33
C GLY A 142 28.79 9.07 -6.50
N ALA A 143 28.32 10.28 -6.22
CA ALA A 143 26.93 10.68 -6.46
C ALA A 143 26.68 10.94 -7.95
N PHE A 144 25.46 10.66 -8.42
CA PHE A 144 25.01 10.98 -9.77
C PHE A 144 24.01 12.13 -9.77
N VAL A 145 24.13 13.01 -10.76
CA VAL A 145 23.22 14.13 -11.01
C VAL A 145 22.67 14.12 -12.43
N ALA A 146 21.48 14.67 -12.63
CA ALA A 146 20.90 14.91 -13.95
C ALA A 146 21.39 16.25 -14.50
N MET A 147 21.82 16.24 -15.78
CA MET A 147 22.26 17.42 -16.52
C MET A 147 21.61 17.46 -17.91
N ALA A 148 21.62 18.62 -18.55
CA ALA A 148 21.21 18.79 -19.95
C ALA A 148 22.14 17.98 -20.87
N GLY A 149 21.80 16.70 -21.12
CA GLY A 149 22.64 15.76 -21.86
C GLY A 149 22.74 14.37 -21.24
N GLY A 150 22.24 14.17 -20.02
CA GLY A 150 22.17 12.86 -19.35
C GLY A 150 22.67 12.89 -17.90
N SER A 151 22.97 11.71 -17.37
CA SER A 151 23.55 11.53 -16.04
C SER A 151 25.04 11.88 -16.01
N CYS A 152 25.47 12.58 -14.96
CA CYS A 152 26.89 12.81 -14.68
C CYS A 152 27.27 12.27 -13.30
N LEU A 153 28.43 11.62 -13.21
CA LEU A 153 29.08 11.26 -11.97
C LEU A 153 29.79 12.48 -11.38
N VAL A 154 29.59 12.73 -10.09
CA VAL A 154 30.34 13.72 -9.31
C VAL A 154 31.66 13.10 -8.84
N LEU A 155 32.78 13.74 -9.16
CA LEU A 155 34.12 13.32 -8.74
C LEU A 155 35.05 14.53 -8.58
N GLY A 156 35.32 14.92 -7.33
CA GLY A 156 36.07 16.11 -6.98
C GLY A 156 35.42 17.38 -7.52
N ASP A 157 36.20 18.16 -8.24
CA ASP A 157 35.83 19.40 -8.94
C ASP A 157 35.29 19.14 -10.36
N ARG A 158 34.96 17.88 -10.70
CA ARG A 158 34.55 17.48 -12.04
C ARG A 158 33.20 16.76 -12.04
N LEU A 159 32.52 16.86 -13.18
CA LEU A 159 31.36 16.07 -13.56
C LEU A 159 31.73 15.19 -14.74
N LEU A 160 31.53 13.88 -14.63
CA LEU A 160 31.85 12.92 -15.69
C LEU A 160 30.56 12.43 -16.33
N PRO A 161 30.24 12.83 -17.57
CA PRO A 161 29.02 12.36 -18.24
C PRO A 161 29.07 10.84 -18.45
N TYR A 162 27.98 10.17 -18.12
CA TYR A 162 27.88 8.72 -18.23
C TYR A 162 27.48 8.27 -19.63
N ALA A 163 28.09 7.17 -20.08
CA ALA A 163 27.57 6.37 -21.17
C ALA A 163 27.70 4.87 -20.87
N PRO A 164 26.92 4.01 -21.56
CA PRO A 164 26.92 2.56 -21.32
C PRO A 164 28.25 1.83 -21.55
N ASP A 165 29.24 2.46 -22.17
CA ASP A 165 30.59 1.91 -22.42
C ASP A 165 31.67 2.54 -21.53
N GLY A 166 31.37 3.68 -20.87
CA GLY A 166 32.34 4.38 -20.03
C GLY A 166 31.97 5.85 -19.80
N TYR A 167 32.71 6.52 -18.93
CA TYR A 167 32.58 7.96 -18.73
C TYR A 167 33.17 8.75 -19.91
N ARG A 168 32.57 9.90 -20.18
CA ARG A 168 32.99 10.86 -21.20
C ARG A 168 33.93 11.91 -20.60
N PRO A 169 34.62 12.71 -21.44
CA PRO A 169 35.49 13.78 -20.97
C PRO A 169 34.83 14.64 -19.89
N ALA A 170 35.60 14.98 -18.86
CA ALA A 170 35.09 15.65 -17.69
C ALA A 170 34.65 17.08 -18.03
N LEU A 171 33.56 17.51 -17.39
CA LEU A 171 33.10 18.88 -17.35
C LEU A 171 33.49 19.50 -16.01
N PRO A 172 33.77 20.82 -15.95
CA PRO A 172 33.98 21.50 -14.68
C PRO A 172 32.70 21.44 -13.83
N ARG A 173 32.85 21.13 -12.54
CA ARG A 173 31.76 21.17 -11.59
C ARG A 173 31.43 22.63 -11.23
N PRO A 174 30.16 23.05 -11.31
CA PRO A 174 29.77 24.38 -10.85
C PRO A 174 30.09 24.58 -9.37
N GLY A 175 30.55 25.77 -8.98
CA GLY A 175 30.81 26.14 -7.59
C GLY A 175 29.56 26.36 -6.73
N GLY A 176 28.37 26.17 -7.31
CA GLY A 176 27.07 26.23 -6.64
C GLY A 176 25.92 26.05 -7.63
N GLY A 177 24.76 25.65 -7.11
CA GLY A 177 23.52 25.54 -7.89
C GLY A 177 22.77 24.26 -7.62
N ILE A 178 21.43 24.31 -7.72
CA ILE A 178 20.60 23.16 -7.38
C ILE A 178 20.59 22.15 -8.53
N ALA A 179 21.12 20.94 -8.26
CA ALA A 179 21.06 19.81 -9.16
C ALA A 179 20.02 18.78 -8.71
N GLU A 180 19.45 18.08 -9.69
CA GLU A 180 18.65 16.88 -9.43
C GLU A 180 19.59 15.69 -9.24
N VAL A 181 19.58 15.13 -8.04
CA VAL A 181 20.44 14.03 -7.63
C VAL A 181 19.72 12.72 -7.88
N MET A 182 20.37 11.89 -8.69
CA MET A 182 19.91 10.56 -9.03
C MET A 182 20.30 9.53 -7.97
N THR A 183 21.41 9.69 -7.26
CA THR A 183 21.75 8.72 -6.21
C THR A 183 20.73 8.81 -5.07
N PRO A 184 20.15 7.68 -4.60
CA PRO A 184 19.20 7.69 -3.50
C PRO A 184 19.77 8.40 -2.27
N ALA A 185 18.97 9.22 -1.59
CA ALA A 185 19.42 10.05 -0.47
C ALA A 185 20.20 9.28 0.63
N PRO A 186 19.79 8.06 1.04
CA PRO A 186 20.58 7.27 1.99
C PRO A 186 21.98 6.94 1.48
N LEU A 187 22.14 6.67 0.19
CA LEU A 187 23.44 6.40 -0.42
C LEU A 187 24.27 7.66 -0.62
N VAL A 188 23.65 8.82 -0.83
CA VAL A 188 24.35 10.11 -0.81
C VAL A 188 24.95 10.35 0.58
N ALA A 189 24.19 10.11 1.65
CA ALA A 189 24.69 10.24 3.02
C ALA A 189 25.83 9.25 3.32
N VAL A 190 25.72 8.00 2.86
CA VAL A 190 26.79 6.98 2.99
C VAL A 190 28.08 7.39 2.26
N LEU A 191 27.97 7.99 1.06
CA LEU A 191 29.12 8.51 0.31
C LEU A 191 29.77 9.70 1.04
N ALA A 192 28.95 10.60 1.59
CA ALA A 192 29.41 11.72 2.40
C ALA A 192 30.10 11.25 3.69
N ALA A 193 29.62 10.16 4.30
CA ALA A 193 30.22 9.52 5.47
C ALA A 193 31.50 8.72 5.17
N GLY A 194 32.02 8.76 3.95
CA GLY A 194 33.33 8.22 3.61
C GLY A 194 33.32 6.93 2.80
N TYR A 195 32.16 6.38 2.43
CA TYR A 195 32.13 5.26 1.48
C TYR A 195 32.69 5.70 0.12
N ARG A 196 33.53 4.86 -0.49
CA ARG A 196 34.13 5.12 -1.81
C ARG A 196 33.76 3.98 -2.75
N PRO A 197 32.95 4.24 -3.80
CA PRO A 197 32.56 3.22 -4.75
C PRO A 197 33.71 2.86 -5.69
N MET A 198 33.77 1.61 -6.12
CA MET A 198 34.63 1.18 -7.23
C MET A 198 34.18 1.84 -8.54
N LEU A 199 35.09 2.52 -9.23
CA LEU A 199 34.83 3.20 -10.50
C LEU A 199 35.47 2.46 -11.69
N HIS A 200 34.86 2.59 -12.86
CA HIS A 200 35.44 2.09 -14.11
C HIS A 200 36.70 2.90 -14.50
N SER A 201 37.66 2.28 -15.19
CA SER A 201 38.94 2.93 -15.55
C SER A 201 38.77 4.22 -16.36
N SER A 202 37.73 4.30 -17.19
CA SER A 202 37.40 5.52 -17.95
C SER A 202 37.05 6.73 -17.07
N ALA A 203 36.78 6.56 -15.76
CA ALA A 203 36.67 7.68 -14.83
C ALA A 203 38.02 8.34 -14.53
N ALA A 204 39.12 7.59 -14.63
CA ALA A 204 40.48 8.10 -14.49
C ALA A 204 41.01 8.72 -15.79
N GLU A 205 40.55 8.23 -16.95
CA GLU A 205 41.02 8.62 -18.28
C GLU A 205 40.24 9.77 -18.93
N ALA A 206 39.32 10.44 -18.22
CA ALA A 206 38.51 11.54 -18.75
C ALA A 206 39.17 12.91 -18.47
N PRO A 207 40.02 13.46 -19.38
CA PRO A 207 40.52 14.82 -19.24
C PRO A 207 39.37 15.84 -19.37
N ALA A 208 39.54 17.01 -18.74
CA ALA A 208 38.57 18.09 -18.82
C ALA A 208 38.51 18.69 -20.23
N SER A 209 37.31 18.90 -20.78
CA SER A 209 37.15 19.68 -22.01
C SER A 209 37.37 21.18 -21.75
N PRO A 210 38.13 21.90 -22.57
CA PRO A 210 38.35 23.33 -22.39
C PRO A 210 37.20 24.16 -22.96
N GLY A 211 36.47 24.84 -22.06
CA GLY A 211 35.94 26.20 -22.22
C GLY A 211 34.75 26.50 -23.17
N GLY A 212 33.74 27.19 -22.62
CA GLY A 212 33.10 28.33 -23.30
C GLY A 212 31.57 28.27 -23.50
N GLY A 213 30.87 29.30 -23.01
CA GLY A 213 29.59 29.73 -23.58
C GLY A 213 28.44 29.97 -22.59
N ARG A 214 28.30 31.21 -22.11
CA ARG A 214 27.11 31.72 -21.39
C ARG A 214 25.86 31.62 -22.28
N ALA A 215 24.76 31.13 -21.73
CA ALA A 215 23.41 31.40 -22.22
C ALA A 215 22.50 31.69 -21.03
N THR A 216 22.05 32.94 -20.95
CA THR A 216 21.03 33.44 -20.02
C THR A 216 19.65 33.06 -20.54
N CYS A 217 18.82 32.43 -19.69
CA CYS A 217 17.38 32.39 -19.89
C CYS A 217 16.68 32.86 -18.61
N SER A 218 16.16 34.07 -18.71
CA SER A 218 15.23 34.72 -17.81
C SER A 218 13.84 34.07 -17.89
N GLY A 219 13.16 33.99 -16.74
CA GLY A 219 11.71 33.98 -16.66
C GLY A 219 11.11 32.67 -16.19
N VAL A 220 10.83 32.56 -14.89
CA VAL A 220 9.73 31.75 -14.39
C VAL A 220 9.04 32.49 -13.25
N ASN A 221 7.73 32.70 -13.43
CA ASN A 221 6.79 33.25 -12.47
C ASN A 221 6.90 32.61 -11.08
N GLU A 222 6.94 33.48 -10.08
CA GLU A 222 6.56 33.18 -8.70
C GLU A 222 5.09 32.76 -8.65
N ALA A 223 4.80 31.57 -8.12
CA ALA A 223 3.61 31.32 -7.29
C ALA A 223 3.62 29.91 -6.66
N ARG A 224 3.54 29.91 -5.33
CA ARG A 224 3.12 28.83 -4.40
C ARG A 224 4.19 27.81 -3.96
N MET A 225 5.09 28.30 -3.11
CA MET A 225 5.62 27.53 -1.98
C MET A 225 4.54 27.32 -0.92
N GLY A 226 4.47 26.12 -0.34
CA GLY A 226 3.76 25.88 0.91
C GLY A 226 3.25 24.45 1.13
N ARG A 227 4.13 23.52 1.48
CA ARG A 227 3.85 22.49 2.50
C ARG A 227 5.15 21.83 2.95
N ALA A 228 5.40 21.89 4.25
CA ALA A 228 6.51 21.23 4.92
C ALA A 228 6.37 19.70 4.77
N MET A 229 7.51 19.03 4.57
CA MET A 229 7.63 17.58 4.77
C MET A 229 7.35 17.28 6.25
N PRO A 230 6.60 16.21 6.59
CA PRO A 230 6.42 15.83 7.99
C PRO A 230 7.75 15.37 8.60
N ASP A 231 7.88 15.65 9.90
CA ASP A 231 8.99 15.37 10.80
C ASP A 231 9.45 13.89 10.76
N ASP A 232 10.75 13.64 10.72
CA ASP A 232 11.42 12.31 10.63
C ASP A 232 11.27 11.46 11.92
N SER A 233 10.31 11.79 12.79
CA SER A 233 10.15 11.21 14.13
C SER A 233 9.07 10.12 14.23
N VAL A 234 8.44 9.69 13.13
CA VAL A 234 7.42 8.62 13.18
C VAL A 234 8.13 7.27 13.29
N LEU A 235 8.35 6.81 14.52
CA LEU A 235 8.74 5.44 14.82
C LEU A 235 7.73 4.49 14.17
N LEU A 236 8.15 3.76 13.13
CA LEU A 236 7.32 2.73 12.51
C LEU A 236 6.98 1.66 13.57
N PRO A 237 5.72 1.21 13.68
CA PRO A 237 5.32 0.24 14.69
C PRO A 237 6.13 -1.05 14.63
N GLU A 238 6.63 -1.51 15.77
CA GLU A 238 7.20 -2.84 15.91
C GLU A 238 6.08 -3.89 15.96
N TYR A 239 5.57 -4.28 14.80
CA TYR A 239 4.46 -5.26 14.70
C TYR A 239 4.76 -6.60 15.37
N ASP A 240 6.03 -7.01 15.49
CA ASP A 240 6.42 -8.21 16.22
C ASP A 240 6.08 -8.14 17.72
N ARG A 241 5.94 -6.94 18.29
CA ARG A 241 5.49 -6.74 19.68
C ARG A 241 3.98 -6.58 19.81
N LEU A 242 3.33 -6.01 18.79
CA LEU A 242 1.90 -5.70 18.83
C LEU A 242 1.02 -6.90 18.45
N LEU A 243 1.47 -7.69 17.48
CA LEU A 243 0.71 -8.81 16.93
C LEU A 243 1.05 -10.10 17.66
N ASP A 244 0.06 -10.83 18.16
CA ASP A 244 0.29 -12.14 18.77
C ASP A 244 0.67 -13.22 17.74
N ALA A 245 1.01 -14.42 18.23
CA ALA A 245 1.47 -15.51 17.37
C ALA A 245 0.40 -15.97 16.36
N ASP A 246 -0.88 -16.00 16.77
CA ASP A 246 -1.98 -16.44 15.92
C ASP A 246 -2.28 -15.42 14.82
N ILE A 247 -2.27 -14.12 15.16
CA ILE A 247 -2.44 -13.05 14.17
C ILE A 247 -1.29 -13.03 13.17
N ARG A 248 -0.04 -13.22 13.62
CA ARG A 248 1.10 -13.36 12.69
C ARG A 248 1.00 -14.61 11.82
N ALA A 249 0.48 -15.72 12.34
CA ALA A 249 0.24 -16.93 11.56
C ALA A 249 -0.84 -16.71 10.49
N PHE A 250 -1.95 -16.09 10.88
CA PHE A 250 -3.02 -15.66 9.99
C PHE A 250 -2.49 -14.77 8.86
N ILE A 251 -1.69 -13.75 9.17
CA ILE A 251 -1.10 -12.85 8.16
C ILE A 251 -0.27 -13.64 7.15
N ARG A 252 0.64 -14.50 7.61
CA ARG A 252 1.50 -15.31 6.73
C ARG A 252 0.68 -16.21 5.81
N GLU A 253 -0.37 -16.85 6.35
CA GLU A 253 -1.26 -17.71 5.58
C GLU A 253 -2.08 -16.89 4.57
N ALA A 254 -2.66 -15.76 4.99
CA ALA A 254 -3.42 -14.86 4.14
C ALA A 254 -2.59 -14.33 2.95
N GLU A 255 -1.36 -13.89 3.21
CA GLU A 255 -0.43 -13.42 2.17
C GLU A 255 -0.01 -14.53 1.19
N SER A 256 -0.14 -15.81 1.56
CA SER A 256 0.10 -16.91 0.62
C SER A 256 -1.00 -17.05 -0.45
N PHE A 257 -2.23 -16.61 -0.14
CA PHE A 257 -3.38 -16.63 -1.05
C PHE A 257 -3.60 -15.28 -1.76
N TYR A 258 -3.37 -14.18 -1.04
CA TYR A 258 -3.43 -12.81 -1.53
C TYR A 258 -2.09 -12.11 -1.25
N PRO A 259 -1.05 -12.38 -2.05
CA PRO A 259 0.25 -11.76 -1.84
C PRO A 259 0.17 -10.25 -2.11
N PRO A 260 1.06 -9.43 -1.51
CA PRO A 260 1.06 -7.97 -1.70
C PRO A 260 1.16 -7.53 -3.16
N ASP A 261 1.76 -8.34 -4.05
CA ASP A 261 1.84 -8.05 -5.48
C ASP A 261 0.52 -8.33 -6.23
N CYS A 262 -0.46 -8.99 -5.60
CA CYS A 262 -1.74 -9.27 -6.26
C CYS A 262 -2.46 -7.97 -6.66
N ILE A 263 -2.37 -6.89 -5.87
CA ILE A 263 -2.97 -5.58 -6.21
C ILE A 263 -2.43 -4.97 -7.51
N SER A 264 -1.26 -5.40 -7.98
CA SER A 264 -0.67 -4.96 -9.25
C SER A 264 -1.04 -5.82 -10.46
N GLN A 265 -1.77 -6.92 -10.24
CA GLN A 265 -2.19 -7.85 -11.30
C GLN A 265 -3.40 -7.32 -12.07
N SER A 266 -3.83 -8.08 -13.09
CA SER A 266 -5.09 -7.85 -13.77
C SER A 266 -6.27 -7.82 -12.78
N ARG A 267 -7.37 -7.13 -13.11
CA ARG A 267 -8.56 -7.09 -12.24
C ARG A 267 -9.15 -8.49 -12.01
N GLY A 268 -9.11 -9.35 -13.03
CA GLY A 268 -9.50 -10.76 -12.92
C GLY A 268 -8.63 -11.52 -11.92
N GLU A 269 -7.31 -11.37 -12.03
CA GLU A 269 -6.35 -11.99 -11.09
C GLU A 269 -6.53 -11.49 -9.66
N GLN A 270 -6.73 -10.19 -9.47
CA GLN A 270 -7.00 -9.60 -8.16
C GLN A 270 -8.22 -10.22 -7.49
N ARG A 271 -9.34 -10.28 -8.22
CA ARG A 271 -10.57 -10.93 -7.75
C ARG A 271 -10.35 -12.41 -7.49
N ALA A 272 -9.60 -13.11 -8.34
CA ALA A 272 -9.29 -14.53 -8.15
C ALA A 272 -8.40 -14.78 -6.92
N CYS A 273 -7.37 -13.96 -6.65
CA CYS A 273 -6.60 -14.03 -5.41
C CYS A 273 -7.51 -13.82 -4.20
N TYR A 274 -8.38 -12.81 -4.28
CA TYR A 274 -9.26 -12.49 -3.17
C TYR A 274 -10.24 -13.64 -2.89
N VAL A 275 -10.83 -14.24 -3.93
CA VAL A 275 -11.67 -15.44 -3.80
C VAL A 275 -10.91 -16.58 -3.13
N ARG A 276 -9.66 -16.88 -3.54
CA ARG A 276 -8.83 -17.92 -2.89
C ARG A 276 -8.58 -17.62 -1.43
N LEU A 277 -8.25 -16.36 -1.09
CA LEU A 277 -8.10 -15.93 0.30
C LEU A 277 -9.40 -16.16 1.08
N CYS A 278 -10.55 -15.78 0.52
CA CYS A 278 -11.83 -15.95 1.19
C CYS A 278 -12.14 -17.42 1.47
N GLN A 279 -11.94 -18.28 0.47
CA GLN A 279 -12.17 -19.72 0.57
C GLN A 279 -11.25 -20.40 1.60
N ALA A 280 -10.00 -19.96 1.72
CA ALA A 280 -9.05 -20.52 2.70
C ALA A 280 -9.46 -20.27 4.17
N PHE A 281 -10.17 -19.16 4.42
CA PHE A 281 -10.67 -18.77 5.74
C PHE A 281 -12.19 -18.90 5.89
N ASP A 282 -12.80 -19.68 5.00
CA ASP A 282 -14.22 -19.94 5.02
C ASP A 282 -14.60 -20.94 6.13
N ALA A 283 -15.88 -20.97 6.48
CA ALA A 283 -16.42 -21.92 7.44
C ALA A 283 -17.80 -22.40 6.97
N PRO A 284 -18.19 -23.65 7.27
CA PRO A 284 -19.53 -24.12 6.94
C PRO A 284 -20.58 -23.26 7.65
N ARG A 285 -21.68 -22.99 6.95
CA ARG A 285 -22.84 -22.30 7.55
C ARG A 285 -23.33 -23.05 8.80
N PRO A 286 -23.83 -22.34 9.82
CA PRO A 286 -24.51 -22.97 10.95
C PRO A 286 -25.65 -23.90 10.49
N LYS A 287 -25.76 -25.07 11.12
CA LYS A 287 -26.75 -26.10 10.75
C LYS A 287 -28.18 -25.54 10.91
N GLY A 288 -29.01 -25.76 9.90
CA GLY A 288 -30.43 -25.36 9.93
C GLY A 288 -30.71 -23.90 9.57
N LEU A 289 -29.67 -23.09 9.29
CA LEU A 289 -29.87 -21.72 8.83
C LEU A 289 -30.42 -21.70 7.41
N ALA A 290 -31.59 -21.08 7.21
CA ALA A 290 -32.16 -20.89 5.88
C ALA A 290 -31.43 -19.76 5.17
N VAL A 291 -30.94 -20.02 3.95
CA VAL A 291 -30.22 -19.05 3.14
C VAL A 291 -30.81 -19.02 1.74
N THR A 292 -31.25 -17.85 1.29
CA THR A 292 -31.88 -17.68 -0.04
C THR A 292 -31.35 -16.44 -0.75
N ASP A 293 -31.07 -16.57 -2.04
CA ASP A 293 -30.68 -15.44 -2.88
C ASP A 293 -31.95 -14.76 -3.42
N ARG A 294 -32.02 -13.44 -3.27
CA ARG A 294 -33.17 -12.60 -3.63
C ARG A 294 -32.69 -11.28 -4.20
N THR A 295 -33.53 -10.63 -5.00
CA THR A 295 -33.26 -9.28 -5.49
C THR A 295 -34.07 -8.26 -4.70
N PHE A 296 -33.40 -7.24 -4.14
CA PHE A 296 -34.03 -6.11 -3.46
C PHE A 296 -33.62 -4.81 -4.16
N GLY A 297 -34.60 -4.01 -4.59
CA GLY A 297 -34.31 -2.75 -5.29
C GLY A 297 -33.50 -2.92 -6.58
N GLY A 298 -33.61 -4.09 -7.24
CA GLY A 298 -32.80 -4.43 -8.42
C GLY A 298 -31.39 -4.95 -8.13
N VAL A 299 -31.00 -5.07 -6.86
CA VAL A 299 -29.66 -5.50 -6.44
C VAL A 299 -29.68 -6.95 -5.94
N PRO A 300 -28.75 -7.82 -6.40
CA PRO A 300 -28.61 -9.16 -5.86
C PRO A 300 -28.27 -9.14 -4.37
N CYS A 301 -29.01 -9.89 -3.57
CA CYS A 301 -28.83 -10.01 -2.14
C CYS A 301 -28.92 -11.47 -1.69
N ARG A 302 -28.34 -11.77 -0.53
CA ARG A 302 -28.50 -13.07 0.15
C ARG A 302 -29.14 -12.86 1.50
N VAL A 303 -30.27 -13.53 1.74
CA VAL A 303 -31.03 -13.48 2.99
C VAL A 303 -30.68 -14.68 3.84
N TYR A 304 -30.25 -14.43 5.07
CA TYR A 304 -30.00 -15.41 6.11
C TYR A 304 -31.11 -15.28 7.16
N ALA A 305 -31.89 -16.34 7.33
CA ALA A 305 -33.00 -16.40 8.25
C ALA A 305 -32.79 -17.55 9.24
N PRO A 306 -32.53 -17.26 10.53
CA PRO A 306 -32.60 -18.25 11.61
C PRO A 306 -33.97 -18.94 11.65
N THR A 307 -34.05 -20.15 12.23
CA THR A 307 -35.30 -20.91 12.32
C THR A 307 -36.39 -20.13 13.06
N ASP A 308 -36.04 -19.56 14.21
CA ASP A 308 -36.90 -18.69 15.00
C ASP A 308 -36.37 -17.25 14.88
N VAL A 309 -36.68 -16.59 13.75
CA VAL A 309 -36.25 -15.20 13.55
C VAL A 309 -36.85 -14.32 14.64
N LEU A 310 -35.99 -13.68 15.42
CA LEU A 310 -36.41 -12.76 16.48
C LEU A 310 -37.14 -11.56 15.89
N SER A 311 -38.14 -11.06 16.60
CA SER A 311 -38.69 -9.73 16.34
C SER A 311 -37.60 -8.68 16.62
N GLY A 312 -37.47 -7.70 15.73
CA GLY A 312 -36.39 -6.73 15.80
C GLY A 312 -36.00 -6.20 14.41
N PRO A 313 -34.83 -5.57 14.30
CA PRO A 313 -34.38 -5.03 13.02
C PRO A 313 -33.96 -6.13 12.05
N VAL A 314 -33.92 -5.75 10.78
CA VAL A 314 -33.20 -6.52 9.76
C VAL A 314 -31.77 -6.00 9.67
N VAL A 315 -30.79 -6.88 9.86
CA VAL A 315 -29.38 -6.53 9.67
C VAL A 315 -29.11 -6.43 8.17
N VAL A 316 -28.64 -5.28 7.69
CA VAL A 316 -28.21 -5.11 6.30
C VAL A 316 -26.69 -5.06 6.28
N TYR A 317 -26.07 -6.07 5.68
CA TYR A 317 -24.62 -6.23 5.67
C TYR A 317 -24.02 -5.86 4.31
N PHE A 318 -22.99 -5.02 4.33
CA PHE A 318 -22.19 -4.65 3.17
C PHE A 318 -20.78 -5.22 3.31
N HIS A 319 -20.33 -5.96 2.31
CA HIS A 319 -19.04 -6.65 2.36
C HIS A 319 -17.84 -5.72 2.19
N GLY A 320 -16.68 -6.09 2.73
CA GLY A 320 -15.40 -5.41 2.45
C GLY A 320 -14.83 -5.75 1.07
N GLY A 321 -13.66 -5.17 0.76
CA GLY A 321 -12.93 -5.44 -0.50
C GLY A 321 -12.61 -4.19 -1.33
N GLY A 322 -12.52 -3.01 -0.71
CA GLY A 322 -12.09 -1.79 -1.39
C GLY A 322 -12.98 -1.35 -2.55
N PHE A 323 -14.26 -1.77 -2.56
CA PHE A 323 -15.22 -1.56 -3.67
C PHE A 323 -14.86 -2.25 -5.00
N VAL A 324 -13.78 -3.02 -5.04
CA VAL A 324 -13.22 -3.66 -6.24
C VAL A 324 -13.31 -5.19 -6.15
N LEU A 325 -13.28 -5.70 -4.93
CA LEU A 325 -13.24 -7.12 -4.57
C LEU A 325 -14.46 -7.50 -3.74
N GLY A 326 -14.65 -8.79 -3.54
CA GLY A 326 -15.71 -9.34 -2.70
C GLY A 326 -17.02 -9.59 -3.45
N GLY A 327 -18.06 -9.83 -2.68
CA GLY A 327 -19.38 -10.27 -3.14
C GLY A 327 -20.05 -11.15 -2.10
N LEU A 328 -21.25 -11.64 -2.40
CA LEU A 328 -22.07 -12.46 -1.48
C LEU A 328 -21.31 -13.69 -0.96
N ASP A 329 -20.63 -14.43 -1.85
CA ASP A 329 -19.92 -15.65 -1.46
C ASP A 329 -18.68 -15.39 -0.59
N SER A 330 -18.01 -14.26 -0.78
CA SER A 330 -16.76 -13.93 -0.07
C SER A 330 -16.92 -13.66 1.43
N HIS A 331 -18.15 -13.38 1.86
CA HIS A 331 -18.53 -13.07 3.24
C HIS A 331 -19.67 -13.98 3.75
N ASP A 332 -19.94 -15.07 3.03
CA ASP A 332 -21.09 -15.95 3.30
C ASP A 332 -21.09 -16.51 4.73
N ALA A 333 -19.97 -17.12 5.14
CA ALA A 333 -19.84 -17.67 6.49
C ALA A 333 -19.91 -16.60 7.58
N ILE A 334 -19.36 -15.40 7.34
CA ILE A 334 -19.42 -14.29 8.31
C ILE A 334 -20.88 -13.88 8.52
N CYS A 335 -21.60 -13.61 7.43
CA CYS A 335 -23.02 -13.24 7.47
C CYS A 335 -23.89 -14.35 8.09
N ALA A 336 -23.62 -15.61 7.75
CA ALA A 336 -24.33 -16.76 8.29
C ALA A 336 -24.13 -16.91 9.81
N GLU A 337 -22.88 -16.78 10.29
CA GLU A 337 -22.55 -16.83 11.71
C GLU A 337 -23.18 -15.65 12.48
N LEU A 338 -23.13 -14.43 11.93
CA LEU A 338 -23.77 -13.26 12.54
C LEU A 338 -25.30 -13.43 12.64
N ALA A 339 -25.96 -13.88 11.58
CA ALA A 339 -27.41 -14.11 11.58
C ALA A 339 -27.80 -15.18 12.61
N ALA A 340 -27.12 -16.33 12.60
CA ALA A 340 -27.40 -17.42 13.52
C ALA A 340 -27.15 -17.03 14.98
N ALA A 341 -26.06 -16.30 15.26
CA ALA A 341 -25.69 -15.94 16.63
C ALA A 341 -26.53 -14.80 17.21
N THR A 342 -26.96 -13.85 16.38
CA THR A 342 -27.81 -12.73 16.82
C THR A 342 -29.29 -13.11 16.88
N GLY A 343 -29.71 -14.12 16.11
CA GLY A 343 -31.13 -14.48 15.93
C GLY A 343 -31.90 -13.54 14.99
N TYR A 344 -31.25 -12.51 14.46
CA TYR A 344 -31.88 -11.57 13.52
C TYR A 344 -31.79 -12.05 12.08
N ARG A 345 -32.76 -11.62 11.28
CA ARG A 345 -32.65 -11.73 9.82
C ARG A 345 -31.54 -10.82 9.33
N LEU A 346 -30.66 -11.37 8.50
CA LEU A 346 -29.58 -10.63 7.88
C LEU A 346 -29.71 -10.68 6.35
N VAL A 347 -29.56 -9.52 5.70
CA VAL A 347 -29.54 -9.39 4.25
C VAL A 347 -28.17 -8.85 3.83
N SER A 348 -27.37 -9.69 3.18
CA SER A 348 -26.10 -9.27 2.58
C SER A 348 -26.36 -8.70 1.19
N VAL A 349 -25.76 -7.54 0.89
CA VAL A 349 -25.97 -6.81 -0.37
C VAL A 349 -24.79 -7.03 -1.32
N GLY A 350 -25.06 -7.53 -2.52
CA GLY A 350 -24.09 -7.77 -3.60
C GLY A 350 -24.01 -6.58 -4.56
N TYR A 351 -23.57 -5.42 -4.06
CA TYR A 351 -23.50 -4.18 -4.83
C TYR A 351 -22.47 -4.24 -5.97
N ARG A 352 -22.66 -3.41 -7.00
CA ARG A 352 -21.77 -3.33 -8.18
C ARG A 352 -20.34 -2.91 -7.82
N LEU A 353 -19.34 -3.49 -8.48
CA LEU A 353 -17.93 -3.22 -8.19
C LEU A 353 -17.28 -2.27 -9.20
N ALA A 354 -16.26 -1.56 -8.73
CA ALA A 354 -15.36 -0.78 -9.56
C ALA A 354 -14.28 -1.69 -10.18
N PRO A 355 -13.70 -1.32 -11.35
CA PRO A 355 -13.93 -0.09 -12.12
C PRO A 355 -15.12 -0.15 -13.09
N GLU A 356 -15.81 -1.29 -13.24
CA GLU A 356 -16.94 -1.43 -14.15
C GLU A 356 -18.07 -0.46 -13.82
N HIS A 357 -18.24 -0.18 -12.53
CA HIS A 357 -19.19 0.79 -12.02
C HIS A 357 -18.48 1.69 -11.01
N LEU A 358 -18.13 2.91 -11.42
CA LEU A 358 -17.52 3.91 -10.53
C LEU A 358 -18.54 4.43 -9.51
N HIS A 359 -18.05 5.06 -8.45
CA HIS A 359 -18.91 5.81 -7.53
C HIS A 359 -19.75 6.86 -8.31
N PRO A 360 -21.06 7.03 -8.02
CA PRO A 360 -21.79 6.56 -6.83
C PRO A 360 -22.49 5.19 -6.94
N ALA A 361 -22.20 4.36 -7.94
CA ALA A 361 -22.97 3.13 -8.18
C ALA A 361 -23.11 2.20 -6.96
N GLN A 362 -22.05 2.04 -6.16
CA GLN A 362 -22.09 1.22 -4.93
C GLN A 362 -23.07 1.78 -3.90
N TYR A 363 -23.09 3.10 -3.74
CA TYR A 363 -23.96 3.79 -2.80
C TYR A 363 -25.41 3.73 -3.26
N ASP A 364 -25.66 3.92 -4.56
CA ASP A 364 -27.00 3.81 -5.14
C ASP A 364 -27.58 2.41 -4.96
N ASP A 365 -26.78 1.36 -5.17
CA ASP A 365 -27.18 -0.02 -4.95
C ASP A 365 -27.49 -0.27 -3.46
N ALA A 366 -26.61 0.18 -2.55
CA ALA A 366 -26.83 0.06 -1.12
C ALA A 366 -28.14 0.73 -0.68
N ARG A 367 -28.41 1.94 -1.19
CA ARG A 367 -29.63 2.70 -0.90
C ARG A 367 -30.89 2.03 -1.45
N ALA A 368 -30.85 1.56 -2.69
CA ALA A 368 -31.98 0.88 -3.33
C ALA A 368 -32.32 -0.44 -2.62
N ALA A 369 -31.30 -1.25 -2.31
CA ALA A 369 -31.47 -2.49 -1.57
C ALA A 369 -32.04 -2.24 -0.17
N ALA A 370 -31.46 -1.29 0.59
CA ALA A 370 -31.91 -0.97 1.94
C ALA A 370 -33.36 -0.50 1.99
N ALA A 371 -33.76 0.40 1.08
CA ALA A 371 -35.14 0.87 1.00
C ALA A 371 -36.12 -0.27 0.69
N ALA A 372 -35.78 -1.16 -0.24
CA ALA A 372 -36.61 -2.31 -0.58
C ALA A 372 -36.68 -3.35 0.57
N VAL A 373 -35.57 -3.59 1.27
CA VAL A 373 -35.53 -4.45 2.46
C VAL A 373 -36.41 -3.89 3.59
N ALA A 374 -36.30 -2.59 3.86
CA ALA A 374 -37.12 -1.93 4.88
C ALA A 374 -38.62 -2.02 4.56
N GLY A 375 -38.99 -1.84 3.29
CA GLY A 375 -40.38 -1.96 2.83
C GLY A 375 -40.92 -3.39 2.91
N GLU A 376 -40.16 -4.37 2.45
CA GLU A 376 -40.56 -5.80 2.45
C GLU A 376 -40.81 -6.32 3.86
N PHE A 377 -39.87 -6.07 4.77
CA PHE A 377 -39.93 -6.64 6.13
C PHE A 377 -40.64 -5.74 7.13
N ALA A 378 -40.98 -4.50 6.74
CA ALA A 378 -41.63 -3.50 7.58
C ALA A 378 -40.95 -3.35 8.96
N ALA A 379 -39.61 -3.37 8.97
CA ALA A 379 -38.79 -3.36 10.18
C ALA A 379 -37.65 -2.32 10.06
N PRO A 380 -37.19 -1.75 11.18
CA PRO A 380 -36.02 -0.87 11.16
C PRO A 380 -34.78 -1.65 10.68
N LEU A 381 -33.84 -0.93 10.09
CA LEU A 381 -32.58 -1.52 9.64
C LEU A 381 -31.51 -1.41 10.73
N LEU A 382 -30.66 -2.41 10.84
CA LEU A 382 -29.40 -2.35 11.59
C LEU A 382 -28.27 -2.48 10.56
N LEU A 383 -27.57 -1.39 10.28
CA LEU A 383 -26.56 -1.38 9.23
C LEU A 383 -25.26 -1.99 9.74
N ALA A 384 -24.64 -2.85 8.95
CA ALA A 384 -23.36 -3.45 9.30
C ALA A 384 -22.48 -3.61 8.07
N GLY A 385 -21.18 -3.65 8.28
CA GLY A 385 -20.23 -3.95 7.21
C GLY A 385 -18.80 -3.82 7.70
N ASP A 386 -17.89 -4.24 6.85
CA ASP A 386 -16.47 -4.21 7.13
C ASP A 386 -15.68 -3.47 6.04
N SER A 387 -14.65 -2.71 6.43
CA SER A 387 -13.79 -1.95 5.51
C SER A 387 -14.64 -1.04 4.59
N ALA A 388 -14.53 -1.21 3.27
CA ALA A 388 -15.36 -0.52 2.26
C ALA A 388 -16.88 -0.70 2.47
N GLY A 389 -17.32 -1.86 2.97
CA GLY A 389 -18.73 -2.09 3.29
C GLY A 389 -19.18 -1.28 4.51
N ALA A 390 -18.32 -1.12 5.50
CA ALA A 390 -18.56 -0.22 6.62
C ALA A 390 -18.67 1.24 6.17
N THR A 391 -17.90 1.65 5.14
CA THR A 391 -18.08 2.95 4.49
C THR A 391 -19.50 3.12 3.91
N LEU A 392 -20.04 2.09 3.25
CA LEU A 392 -21.41 2.13 2.71
C LEU A 392 -22.47 2.19 3.82
N ALA A 393 -22.29 1.43 4.90
CA ALA A 393 -23.17 1.48 6.06
C ALA A 393 -23.24 2.91 6.64
N ALA A 394 -22.09 3.53 6.86
CA ALA A 394 -22.00 4.91 7.35
C ALA A 394 -22.59 5.90 6.34
N ALA A 395 -22.18 5.84 5.06
CA ALA A 395 -22.69 6.70 4.01
C ALA A 395 -24.22 6.65 3.90
N LEU A 396 -24.80 5.44 4.01
CA LEU A 396 -26.24 5.25 4.00
C LEU A 396 -26.92 5.82 5.24
N ALA A 397 -26.30 5.70 6.42
CA ALA A 397 -26.81 6.33 7.65
C ALA A 397 -26.88 7.86 7.52
N HIS A 398 -25.88 8.49 6.88
CA HIS A 398 -25.94 9.91 6.54
C HIS A 398 -27.04 10.21 5.51
N GLY A 399 -27.12 9.45 4.42
CA GLY A 399 -28.05 9.69 3.32
C GLY A 399 -29.53 9.43 3.66
N LEU A 400 -29.82 8.58 4.64
CA LEU A 400 -31.18 8.26 5.10
C LEU A 400 -31.56 8.98 6.41
N ARG A 401 -30.67 9.81 6.95
CA ARG A 401 -30.92 10.58 8.17
C ARG A 401 -32.21 11.39 8.05
N GLY A 402 -33.11 11.24 9.03
CA GLY A 402 -34.41 11.94 9.06
C GLY A 402 -35.39 11.50 7.96
N GLY A 403 -35.08 10.45 7.20
CA GLY A 403 -35.94 9.90 6.16
C GLY A 403 -36.95 8.86 6.66
N ALA A 404 -37.71 8.29 5.72
CA ALA A 404 -38.75 7.30 6.01
C ALA A 404 -38.21 5.92 6.41
N VAL A 405 -36.98 5.59 6.02
CA VAL A 405 -36.34 4.31 6.38
C VAL A 405 -35.68 4.46 7.74
N ALA A 406 -36.28 3.84 8.76
CA ALA A 406 -35.76 3.86 10.12
C ALA A 406 -34.47 3.03 10.24
N ILE A 407 -33.40 3.62 10.79
CA ILE A 407 -32.16 2.93 11.12
C ILE A 407 -32.02 2.87 12.64
N SER A 408 -32.03 1.67 13.19
CA SER A 408 -31.94 1.39 14.63
C SER A 408 -30.51 1.50 15.18
N GLY A 409 -29.50 1.31 14.33
CA GLY A 409 -28.09 1.38 14.71
C GLY A 409 -27.17 1.12 13.52
N GLN A 410 -25.87 1.29 13.74
CA GLN A 410 -24.82 0.87 12.81
C GLN A 410 -23.62 0.24 13.52
N VAL A 411 -23.10 -0.85 12.95
CA VAL A 411 -21.88 -1.54 13.40
C VAL A 411 -20.84 -1.48 12.28
N LEU A 412 -19.82 -0.66 12.48
CA LEU A 412 -18.80 -0.35 11.48
C LEU A 412 -17.50 -1.06 11.84
N ILE A 413 -17.07 -2.01 11.01
CA ILE A 413 -15.90 -2.85 11.31
C ILE A 413 -14.71 -2.35 10.48
N TYR A 414 -13.67 -1.85 11.16
CA TYR A 414 -12.45 -1.22 10.61
C TYR A 414 -12.71 -0.31 9.37
N PRO A 415 -13.59 0.70 9.48
CA PRO A 415 -14.07 1.44 8.33
C PRO A 415 -13.02 2.41 7.76
N TYR A 416 -13.00 2.59 6.44
CA TYR A 416 -12.43 3.79 5.82
C TYR A 416 -13.54 4.83 5.66
N LEU A 417 -13.36 6.04 6.17
CA LEU A 417 -14.39 7.08 6.22
C LEU A 417 -13.96 8.40 5.60
N GLY A 418 -12.74 8.46 5.05
CA GLY A 418 -12.24 9.59 4.27
C GLY A 418 -11.27 10.48 5.03
N GLY A 419 -10.52 9.96 6.00
CA GLY A 419 -9.48 10.72 6.68
C GLY A 419 -8.33 11.16 5.76
N ASP A 420 -7.52 12.08 6.27
CA ASP A 420 -6.36 12.60 5.56
C ASP A 420 -5.24 11.55 5.50
N LEU A 421 -4.98 11.02 4.30
CA LEU A 421 -3.95 10.01 4.06
C LEU A 421 -2.54 10.47 4.46
N ASP A 422 -2.30 11.77 4.61
CA ASP A 422 -1.00 12.32 5.00
C ASP A 422 -0.85 12.54 6.51
N ARG A 423 -1.71 11.89 7.33
CA ARG A 423 -1.74 12.10 8.79
C ARG A 423 -1.98 10.80 9.58
N GLY A 424 -1.65 10.85 10.86
CA GLY A 424 -2.10 9.87 11.87
C GLY A 424 -1.79 8.42 11.51
N SER A 425 -2.76 7.55 11.74
CA SER A 425 -2.67 6.11 11.47
C SER A 425 -2.29 5.79 10.03
N PHE A 426 -2.63 6.62 9.04
CA PHE A 426 -2.21 6.39 7.65
C PHE A 426 -0.70 6.47 7.48
N LEU A 427 0.00 7.33 8.23
CA LEU A 427 1.46 7.41 8.22
C LEU A 427 2.09 6.37 9.15
N ILE A 428 1.56 6.21 10.36
CA ILE A 428 2.08 5.26 11.37
C ILE A 428 2.00 3.83 10.83
N HIS A 429 0.86 3.46 10.26
CA HIS A 429 0.58 2.13 9.73
C HIS A 429 0.70 2.05 8.21
N ALA A 430 1.45 2.96 7.57
CA ALA A 430 1.57 3.04 6.11
C ALA A 430 1.92 1.70 5.43
N TYR A 431 2.67 0.84 6.13
CA TYR A 431 3.12 -0.47 5.68
C TYR A 431 2.58 -1.63 6.54
N ALA A 432 1.41 -1.46 7.16
CA ALA A 432 0.80 -2.55 7.92
C ALA A 432 0.60 -3.80 7.04
N PRO A 433 0.67 -5.01 7.64
CA PRO A 433 0.34 -6.23 6.92
C PRO A 433 -1.10 -6.21 6.40
N LEU A 434 -1.34 -6.89 5.28
CA LEU A 434 -2.64 -7.06 4.60
C LEU A 434 -3.28 -5.79 4.00
N LEU A 435 -3.05 -4.61 4.58
CA LEU A 435 -3.50 -3.33 4.01
C LEU A 435 -2.46 -2.24 4.22
N THR A 436 -2.02 -1.63 3.13
CA THR A 436 -1.11 -0.48 3.15
C THR A 436 -1.84 0.82 2.81
N ARG A 437 -1.23 1.95 3.17
CA ARG A 437 -1.69 3.28 2.71
C ARG A 437 -1.70 3.37 1.18
N ASP A 438 -0.72 2.74 0.52
CA ASP A 438 -0.66 2.74 -0.94
C ASP A 438 -1.83 1.96 -1.55
N ASP A 439 -2.30 0.90 -0.91
CA ASP A 439 -3.49 0.17 -1.34
C ASP A 439 -4.74 1.06 -1.27
N MET A 440 -4.84 1.93 -0.25
CA MET A 440 -5.92 2.91 -0.16
C MET A 440 -5.90 3.91 -1.31
N VAL A 441 -4.73 4.43 -1.67
CA VAL A 441 -4.57 5.29 -2.85
C VAL A 441 -5.00 4.56 -4.13
N TYR A 442 -4.68 3.27 -4.25
CA TYR A 442 -5.12 2.46 -5.39
C TYR A 442 -6.63 2.29 -5.43
N TYR A 443 -7.25 1.84 -4.34
CA TYR A 443 -8.70 1.64 -4.32
C TYR A 443 -9.47 2.94 -4.58
N ALA A 444 -8.98 4.07 -4.07
CA ALA A 444 -9.54 5.37 -4.41
C ALA A 444 -9.45 5.64 -5.93
N GLN A 445 -8.29 5.46 -6.54
CA GLN A 445 -8.13 5.64 -7.99
C GLN A 445 -9.06 4.72 -8.80
N VAL A 446 -9.21 3.45 -8.40
CA VAL A 446 -10.10 2.51 -9.11
C VAL A 446 -11.58 2.87 -8.91
N ARG A 447 -11.97 3.28 -7.70
CA ARG A 447 -13.35 3.63 -7.35
C ARG A 447 -13.85 4.89 -8.06
N PHE A 448 -12.98 5.89 -8.22
CA PHE A 448 -13.34 7.20 -8.76
C PHE A 448 -12.84 7.46 -10.19
N GLY A 449 -11.94 6.62 -10.70
CA GLY A 449 -11.29 6.83 -11.99
C GLY A 449 -10.36 8.05 -11.98
N ASP A 450 -10.26 8.73 -13.12
CA ASP A 450 -9.46 9.97 -13.26
C ASP A 450 -10.22 11.23 -12.79
N GLY A 451 -11.45 11.07 -12.31
CA GLY A 451 -12.29 12.17 -11.81
C GLY A 451 -11.88 12.64 -10.41
N PRO A 452 -12.31 13.85 -10.00
CA PRO A 452 -12.08 14.34 -8.65
C PRO A 452 -12.83 13.46 -7.64
N ILE A 453 -12.18 13.15 -6.51
CA ILE A 453 -12.80 12.41 -5.41
C ILE A 453 -13.86 13.31 -4.75
N PRO A 454 -15.13 12.87 -4.68
CA PRO A 454 -16.18 13.64 -4.03
C PRO A 454 -15.88 13.90 -2.55
N ARG A 455 -16.16 15.13 -2.11
CA ARG A 455 -16.00 15.58 -0.72
C ARG A 455 -17.36 15.65 -0.02
N ASP A 456 -18.07 14.52 -0.04
CA ASP A 456 -19.37 14.37 0.58
C ASP A 456 -19.50 13.02 1.29
N ALA A 457 -20.58 12.89 2.06
CA ALA A 457 -20.82 11.72 2.91
C ALA A 457 -21.10 10.42 2.12
N THR A 458 -21.48 10.50 0.85
CA THR A 458 -21.78 9.33 0.02
C THR A 458 -20.50 8.59 -0.38
N ALA A 459 -19.39 9.33 -0.52
CA ALA A 459 -18.06 8.78 -0.79
C ALA A 459 -17.24 8.59 0.48
N ASN A 460 -17.24 9.61 1.35
CA ASN A 460 -16.34 9.82 2.48
C ASN A 460 -17.13 10.40 3.68
N PRO A 461 -17.75 9.57 4.54
CA PRO A 461 -18.63 10.03 5.64
C PRO A 461 -18.02 11.09 6.58
N LEU A 462 -16.71 11.09 6.79
CA LEU A 462 -16.03 12.13 7.58
C LEU A 462 -16.09 13.53 6.96
N HIS A 463 -16.48 13.65 5.70
CA HIS A 463 -16.64 14.94 5.02
C HIS A 463 -18.03 15.55 5.15
N ASP A 464 -18.99 14.90 5.83
CA ASP A 464 -20.25 15.58 6.16
C ASP A 464 -19.98 16.78 7.08
N SER A 465 -20.73 17.87 6.88
CA SER A 465 -20.72 19.01 7.78
C SER A 465 -21.60 18.76 9.02
N ASP A 466 -22.57 17.85 8.92
CA ASP A 466 -23.56 17.57 9.97
C ASP A 466 -23.58 16.10 10.39
N PHE A 467 -23.35 15.89 11.69
CA PHE A 467 -23.32 14.58 12.36
C PHE A 467 -24.49 14.38 13.33
N SER A 468 -25.39 15.37 13.45
CA SER A 468 -26.60 15.25 14.25
C SER A 468 -27.52 14.18 13.67
N GLY A 469 -28.42 13.60 14.48
CA GLY A 469 -29.45 12.67 13.99
C GLY A 469 -28.96 11.34 13.40
N LEU A 470 -27.66 11.03 13.46
CA LEU A 470 -27.11 9.74 13.07
C LEU A 470 -27.50 8.64 14.07
N PRO A 471 -27.65 7.38 13.61
CA PRO A 471 -28.09 6.29 14.47
C PRO A 471 -27.01 5.90 15.50
N PRO A 472 -27.38 5.22 16.60
CA PRO A 472 -26.43 4.67 17.56
C PRO A 472 -25.35 3.83 16.86
N SER A 473 -24.09 4.14 17.13
CA SER A 473 -22.97 3.65 16.34
C SER A 473 -21.94 2.91 17.19
N ALA A 474 -21.57 1.71 16.78
CA ALA A 474 -20.41 1.02 17.32
C ALA A 474 -19.34 0.89 16.22
N VAL A 475 -18.13 1.35 16.52
CA VAL A 475 -17.02 1.37 15.57
C VAL A 475 -15.91 0.48 16.08
N PHE A 476 -15.68 -0.65 15.40
CA PHE A 476 -14.60 -1.57 15.71
C PHE A 476 -13.33 -1.14 14.99
N VAL A 477 -12.25 -0.92 15.74
CA VAL A 477 -10.97 -0.42 15.22
C VAL A 477 -9.90 -1.49 15.38
N ALA A 478 -9.23 -1.83 14.28
CA ALA A 478 -7.98 -2.58 14.31
C ALA A 478 -6.84 -1.59 14.57
N GLY A 479 -6.04 -1.80 15.62
CA GLY A 479 -4.99 -0.85 16.00
C GLY A 479 -3.72 -0.96 15.16
N CYS A 480 -3.53 -2.04 14.40
CA CYS A 480 -2.47 -2.17 13.40
C CYS A 480 -3.04 -2.00 11.98
N ASP A 481 -3.63 -0.84 11.70
CA ASP A 481 -4.38 -0.54 10.47
C ASP A 481 -4.23 0.94 10.08
N PRO A 482 -3.92 1.27 8.81
CA PRO A 482 -3.97 2.65 8.30
C PRO A 482 -5.29 3.38 8.63
N LEU A 483 -6.40 2.65 8.71
CA LEU A 483 -7.74 3.17 8.91
C LEU A 483 -8.11 3.49 10.36
N ALA A 484 -7.21 3.23 11.31
CA ALA A 484 -7.56 3.24 12.73
C ALA A 484 -8.12 4.60 13.21
N ASP A 485 -7.53 5.72 12.75
CA ASP A 485 -7.98 7.06 13.16
C ASP A 485 -9.33 7.45 12.56
N ASP A 486 -9.73 6.92 11.40
CA ASP A 486 -11.01 7.25 10.78
C ASP A 486 -12.17 6.84 11.70
N GLY A 487 -12.09 5.63 12.27
CA GLY A 487 -13.10 5.13 13.18
C GLY A 487 -13.21 5.97 14.46
N ARG A 488 -12.07 6.36 15.04
CA ARG A 488 -12.01 7.23 16.24
C ARG A 488 -12.59 8.61 15.95
N ALA A 489 -12.17 9.23 14.84
CA ALA A 489 -12.64 10.54 14.42
C ALA A 489 -14.15 10.55 14.16
N TYR A 490 -14.68 9.51 13.52
CA TYR A 490 -16.09 9.42 13.19
C TYR A 490 -16.97 9.31 14.43
N ALA A 491 -16.62 8.41 15.36
CA ALA A 491 -17.32 8.28 16.64
C ALA A 491 -17.28 9.58 17.45
N ALA A 492 -16.12 10.25 17.49
CA ALA A 492 -15.98 11.54 18.18
C ALA A 492 -16.89 12.62 17.57
N ARG A 493 -17.01 12.69 16.24
CA ARG A 493 -17.91 13.66 15.58
C ARG A 493 -19.39 13.37 15.86
N ILE A 494 -19.80 12.10 15.90
CA ILE A 494 -21.17 11.72 16.31
C ILE A 494 -21.44 12.17 17.75
N SER A 495 -20.54 11.84 18.68
CA SER A 495 -20.70 12.22 20.10
C SER A 495 -20.71 13.74 20.30
N ALA A 496 -19.85 14.48 19.58
CA ALA A 496 -19.83 15.94 19.62
C ALA A 496 -21.13 16.57 19.10
N ALA A 497 -21.83 15.90 18.18
CA ALA A 497 -23.14 16.32 17.69
C ALA A 497 -24.32 15.84 18.57
N GLY A 498 -24.04 15.27 19.75
CA GLY A 498 -25.04 14.76 20.70
C GLY A 498 -25.54 13.34 20.42
N GLY A 499 -24.96 12.63 19.45
CA GLY A 499 -25.28 11.24 19.14
C GLY A 499 -24.61 10.22 20.06
N ARG A 500 -25.03 8.95 19.96
CA ARG A 500 -24.43 7.84 20.72
C ARG A 500 -23.44 7.08 19.84
N ALA A 501 -22.16 7.14 20.18
CA ALA A 501 -21.13 6.37 19.50
C ALA A 501 -20.16 5.72 20.50
N ARG A 502 -19.73 4.48 20.22
CA ARG A 502 -18.69 3.77 20.98
C ARG A 502 -17.61 3.25 20.05
N VAL A 503 -16.35 3.43 20.44
CA VAL A 503 -15.20 2.80 19.79
C VAL A 503 -14.82 1.54 20.56
N ILE A 504 -14.65 0.44 19.84
CA ILE A 504 -14.13 -0.82 20.36
C ILE A 504 -12.83 -1.09 19.63
N GLU A 505 -11.71 -0.87 20.31
CA GLU A 505 -10.40 -0.96 19.70
C GLU A 505 -9.61 -2.14 20.23
N ASP A 506 -8.92 -2.81 19.32
CA ASP A 506 -7.92 -3.80 19.66
C ASP A 506 -6.57 -3.46 19.00
N SER A 507 -5.57 -3.12 19.82
CA SER A 507 -4.23 -2.72 19.39
C SER A 507 -3.43 -3.80 18.65
N GLY A 508 -3.81 -5.07 18.79
CA GLY A 508 -3.11 -6.23 18.22
C GLY A 508 -3.81 -6.85 17.01
N LEU A 509 -4.92 -6.27 16.55
CA LEU A 509 -5.60 -6.70 15.33
C LEU A 509 -5.15 -5.87 14.12
N VAL A 510 -5.14 -6.53 12.97
CA VAL A 510 -4.84 -5.95 11.64
C VAL A 510 -6.10 -5.80 10.80
N HIS A 511 -6.02 -5.04 9.72
CA HIS A 511 -7.10 -4.94 8.75
C HIS A 511 -7.55 -6.34 8.25
N GLY A 512 -8.85 -6.56 8.14
CA GLY A 512 -9.41 -7.84 7.65
C GLY A 512 -9.40 -8.98 8.68
N TYR A 513 -9.18 -8.70 9.97
CA TYR A 513 -9.10 -9.73 11.02
C TYR A 513 -10.35 -10.61 11.16
N LEU A 514 -11.51 -10.25 10.60
CA LEU A 514 -12.71 -11.10 10.61
C LEU A 514 -12.43 -12.49 10.02
N ARG A 515 -11.52 -12.59 9.04
CA ARG A 515 -11.10 -13.88 8.47
C ARG A 515 -10.32 -14.74 9.47
N ALA A 516 -9.69 -14.14 10.47
CA ALA A 516 -8.97 -14.84 11.52
C ALA A 516 -9.84 -15.33 12.69
N ARG A 517 -11.17 -15.11 12.69
CA ARG A 517 -12.07 -15.46 13.82
C ARG A 517 -12.04 -16.95 14.23
N HIS A 518 -11.64 -17.83 13.33
CA HIS A 518 -11.46 -19.28 13.56
C HIS A 518 -10.00 -19.73 13.69
N ARG A 519 -9.06 -18.78 13.72
CA ARG A 519 -7.60 -19.03 13.74
C ARG A 519 -6.88 -18.29 14.86
N SER A 520 -7.44 -17.19 15.37
CA SER A 520 -6.90 -16.40 16.45
C SER A 520 -7.93 -16.22 17.56
N ALA A 521 -7.51 -16.44 18.81
CA ALA A 521 -8.36 -16.15 19.98
C ALA A 521 -8.78 -14.68 20.02
N ARG A 522 -7.85 -13.78 19.72
CA ARG A 522 -8.08 -12.33 19.70
C ARG A 522 -9.13 -11.92 18.67
N ALA A 523 -9.00 -12.41 17.44
CA ALA A 523 -9.99 -12.16 16.39
C ALA A 523 -11.36 -12.79 16.71
N ARG A 524 -11.38 -13.97 17.34
CA ARG A 524 -12.61 -14.62 17.81
C ARG A 524 -13.33 -13.79 18.86
N ASP A 525 -12.59 -13.23 19.81
CA ASP A 525 -13.17 -12.39 20.87
C ASP A 525 -13.71 -11.07 20.31
N ALA A 526 -13.00 -10.45 19.35
CA ALA A 526 -13.53 -9.31 18.62
C ALA A 526 -14.83 -9.66 17.85
N PHE A 527 -14.90 -10.83 17.21
CA PHE A 527 -16.11 -11.29 16.53
C PHE A 527 -17.29 -11.53 17.50
N ARG A 528 -17.03 -12.08 18.69
CA ARG A 528 -18.04 -12.21 19.75
C ARG A 528 -18.56 -10.86 20.23
N GLN A 529 -17.67 -9.86 20.34
CA GLN A 529 -18.09 -8.50 20.69
C GLN A 529 -18.95 -7.88 19.60
N ILE A 530 -18.64 -8.11 18.32
CA ILE A 530 -19.48 -7.66 17.19
C ILE A 530 -20.89 -8.28 17.29
N ILE A 531 -21.00 -9.58 17.55
CA ILE A 531 -22.29 -10.27 17.75
C ILE A 531 -23.05 -9.63 18.93
N ALA A 532 -22.40 -9.48 20.08
CA ALA A 532 -23.01 -8.89 21.27
C ALA A 532 -23.51 -7.47 21.02
N THR A 533 -22.74 -6.65 20.31
CA THR A 533 -23.11 -5.29 19.92
C THR A 533 -24.29 -5.27 18.96
N LEU A 534 -24.32 -6.13 17.93
CA LEU A 534 -25.46 -6.24 17.03
C LEU A 534 -26.74 -6.61 17.80
N SER A 535 -26.63 -7.58 18.72
CA SER A 535 -27.74 -7.98 19.59
C SER A 535 -28.21 -6.85 20.51
N ALA A 536 -27.30 -6.09 21.12
CA ALA A 536 -27.63 -4.96 21.99
C ALA A 536 -28.34 -3.83 21.21
N LEU A 537 -27.76 -3.41 20.08
CA LEU A 537 -28.37 -2.40 19.22
C LEU A 537 -29.72 -2.84 18.68
N GLY A 538 -29.88 -4.12 18.34
CA GLY A 538 -31.17 -4.65 17.88
C GLY A 538 -32.26 -4.67 18.95
N ARG A 539 -31.90 -4.67 20.23
CA ARG A 539 -32.82 -4.46 21.37
C ARG A 539 -33.02 -2.99 21.73
N GLY A 540 -32.39 -2.06 21.00
CA GLY A 540 -32.43 -0.63 21.27
C GLY A 540 -31.52 -0.17 22.41
N GLU A 541 -30.60 -1.02 22.86
CA GLU A 541 -29.65 -0.71 23.93
C GLU A 541 -28.53 0.24 23.43
N ALA A 542 -27.64 0.64 24.34
CA ALA A 542 -26.47 1.43 23.97
C ALA A 542 -25.45 0.58 23.18
N PRO A 543 -24.74 1.18 22.19
CA PRO A 543 -23.73 0.49 21.38
C PRO A 543 -22.57 -0.09 22.20
#